data_AF-A0A9Q0B6H7-F1
#
_entry.id   AF-A0A9Q0B6H7-F1
#
_cell.length_a   1.000
_cell.length_b   1.000
_cell.length_c   1.000
_cell.angle_alpha   90.00
_cell.angle_beta   90.00
_cell.angle_gamma   90.00
#
_symmetry.space_group_name_H-M   'P 1'
#
loop_
_entity.id
_entity.type
_entity.pdbx_description
1 polymer ?
#
loop_
_entity_poly.entity_id
_entity_poly.type
_entity_poly.pdbx_seq_one_letter_code
_entity_poly.pdbx_strand_id
1 'polypeptide(L)'
;MQANRLPRTGAKHVFLFNPIHRKPSSERGKAAQGPVQLVHSDLTPEDAVAGARHDLGPQAEELLKGRFQVIHAWRPLKPVYKDPFAVADARSVADEDLVHTEVVFPSRKGSTFNVTASPNHRFYFRYGQTPDIVTLFKSYDSEVGVARRNPHSAFVDPTTVDCSDRESFEIRAYLFHESQ
;
A
#
# COMPACT_ATOMS: atom_id res chain seq x y z
N MET A 1 11.31 10.67 25.97
CA MET A 1 10.58 9.66 25.18
C MET A 1 11.59 8.79 24.46
N GLN A 2 11.69 7.51 24.81
CA GLN A 2 12.64 6.58 24.19
C GLN A 2 12.12 6.16 22.82
N ALA A 3 12.92 6.38 21.78
CA ALA A 3 12.63 5.93 20.43
C ALA A 3 12.80 4.40 20.38
N ASN A 4 11.70 3.67 20.34
CA ASN A 4 11.71 2.23 20.11
C ASN A 4 12.15 1.97 18.66
N ARG A 5 13.45 1.68 18.46
CA ARG A 5 13.94 1.06 17.22
C ARG A 5 13.16 -0.22 16.99
N LEU A 6 12.47 -0.37 15.86
CA LEU A 6 11.95 -1.66 15.43
C LEU A 6 13.14 -2.49 14.90
N PRO A 7 13.59 -3.56 15.57
CA PRO A 7 14.87 -4.21 15.24
C PRO A 7 14.98 -4.80 13.84
N ARG A 8 13.85 -4.94 13.12
CA ARG A 8 13.78 -5.63 11.82
C ARG A 8 13.70 -4.72 10.59
N THR A 9 13.33 -3.44 10.74
CA THR A 9 13.29 -2.51 9.60
C THR A 9 14.49 -1.58 9.54
N GLY A 10 15.19 -1.37 10.66
CA GLY A 10 16.26 -0.37 10.76
C GLY A 10 15.77 1.08 10.88
N ALA A 11 14.46 1.32 10.75
CA ALA A 11 13.89 2.66 10.88
C ALA A 11 13.99 3.16 12.33
N LYS A 12 14.33 4.44 12.47
CA LYS A 12 14.45 5.12 13.77
C LYS A 12 13.14 5.79 14.19
N HIS A 13 12.41 6.33 13.22
CA HIS A 13 11.12 6.95 13.45
C HIS A 13 10.04 6.29 12.60
N VAL A 14 8.92 5.95 13.24
CA VAL A 14 7.77 5.31 12.60
C VAL A 14 6.51 6.04 12.99
N PHE A 15 5.75 6.49 11.98
CA PHE A 15 4.48 7.17 12.17
C PHE A 15 3.39 6.42 11.42
N LEU A 16 2.33 6.02 12.14
CA LEU A 16 1.20 5.31 11.56
C LEU A 16 0.17 6.31 11.05
N PHE A 17 -0.40 6.05 9.88
CA PHE A 17 -1.40 6.92 9.28
C PHE A 17 -2.43 6.13 8.45
N ASN A 18 -3.55 6.79 8.18
CA ASN A 18 -4.61 6.35 7.25
C ASN A 18 -5.01 4.87 7.38
N PRO A 19 -5.59 4.43 8.52
CA PRO A 19 -6.13 3.08 8.63
C PRO A 19 -7.32 2.90 7.67
N ILE A 20 -7.31 1.81 6.91
CA ILE A 20 -8.34 1.48 5.93
C ILE A 20 -8.99 0.16 6.30
N HIS A 21 -10.31 0.17 6.47
CA HIS A 21 -11.11 -1.03 6.60
C HIS A 21 -11.85 -1.29 5.30
N ARG A 22 -11.54 -2.39 4.62
CA ARG A 22 -12.22 -2.80 3.40
C ARG A 22 -13.23 -3.90 3.68
N LYS A 23 -14.50 -3.60 3.41
CA LYS A 23 -15.62 -4.53 3.45
C LYS A 23 -16.58 -4.23 2.29
N PRO A 24 -17.19 -5.25 1.66
CA PRO A 24 -18.26 -5.00 0.70
C PRO A 24 -19.44 -4.27 1.35
N SER A 25 -20.10 -3.40 0.58
CA SER A 25 -21.31 -2.74 1.04
C SER A 25 -22.48 -3.71 0.95
N SER A 26 -23.22 -3.86 2.05
CA SER A 26 -24.54 -4.51 2.05
C SER A 26 -25.67 -3.54 1.67
N GLU A 27 -25.39 -2.23 1.58
CA GLU A 27 -26.39 -1.18 1.34
C GLU A 27 -26.37 -0.72 -0.13
N ARG A 28 -27.54 -0.75 -0.79
CA ARG A 28 -27.73 -0.19 -2.13
C ARG A 28 -27.48 1.32 -2.11
N GLY A 29 -26.65 1.79 -3.05
CA GLY A 29 -26.41 3.23 -3.28
C GLY A 29 -25.23 3.84 -2.51
N LYS A 30 -24.57 3.09 -1.61
CA LYS A 30 -23.29 3.50 -1.03
C LYS A 30 -22.14 2.89 -1.82
N ALA A 31 -21.15 3.72 -2.16
CA ALA A 31 -19.88 3.23 -2.71
C ALA A 31 -19.22 2.30 -1.68
N ALA A 32 -19.14 1.02 -2.00
CA ALA A 32 -18.45 0.05 -1.15
C ALA A 32 -16.97 0.40 -1.09
N GLN A 33 -16.37 0.42 0.11
CA GLN A 33 -14.90 0.34 0.25
C GLN A 33 -14.44 -1.11 0.11
N GLY A 34 -14.93 -1.80 -0.93
CA GLY A 34 -14.61 -3.19 -1.19
C GLY A 34 -13.15 -3.39 -1.61
N PRO A 35 -12.75 -4.65 -1.85
CA PRO A 35 -11.52 -4.96 -2.58
C PRO A 35 -11.40 -4.16 -3.88
N VAL A 36 -10.24 -3.54 -4.15
CA VAL A 36 -9.99 -2.80 -5.41
C VAL A 36 -9.35 -3.74 -6.40
N GLN A 37 -9.96 -3.88 -7.58
CA GLN A 37 -9.51 -4.78 -8.64
C GLN A 37 -8.65 -4.09 -9.71
N LEU A 38 -8.64 -2.75 -9.72
CA LEU A 38 -7.71 -1.99 -10.55
C LEU A 38 -6.30 -2.11 -9.98
N VAL A 39 -5.34 -2.53 -10.80
CA VAL A 39 -3.93 -2.61 -10.38
C VAL A 39 -3.38 -1.20 -10.16
N HIS A 40 -2.86 -0.95 -8.96
CA HIS A 40 -2.38 0.37 -8.58
C HIS A 40 -1.18 0.31 -7.63
N SER A 41 -0.48 1.43 -7.53
CA SER A 41 0.41 1.78 -6.41
C SER A 41 -0.13 3.04 -5.75
N ASP A 42 -0.28 3.01 -4.43
CA ASP A 42 -1.00 4.03 -3.66
C ASP A 42 -0.39 5.44 -3.70
N LEU A 43 0.90 5.55 -4.02
CA LEU A 43 1.64 6.80 -3.92
C LEU A 43 2.57 6.97 -5.12
N THR A 44 2.64 8.19 -5.60
CA THR A 44 3.78 8.69 -6.38
C THR A 44 4.89 9.13 -5.43
N PRO A 45 6.15 9.28 -5.91
CA PRO A 45 7.23 9.85 -5.10
C PRO A 45 6.88 11.22 -4.51
N GLU A 46 6.22 12.06 -5.30
CA GLU A 46 5.81 13.40 -4.92
C GLU A 46 4.73 13.35 -3.84
N ASP A 47 3.72 12.49 -3.98
CA ASP A 47 2.64 12.35 -2.99
C ASP A 47 3.15 11.74 -1.68
N ALA A 48 4.11 10.81 -1.73
CA ALA A 48 4.71 10.24 -0.53
C ALA A 48 5.40 11.33 0.33
N VAL A 49 6.20 12.20 -0.31
CA VAL A 49 6.90 13.30 0.38
C VAL A 49 5.92 14.39 0.82
N ALA A 50 4.97 14.77 -0.04
CA ALA A 50 3.96 15.77 0.28
C ALA A 50 3.05 15.31 1.44
N GLY A 51 2.66 14.03 1.45
CA GLY A 51 1.89 13.41 2.53
C GLY A 51 2.64 13.45 3.85
N ALA A 52 3.92 13.05 3.88
CA ALA A 52 4.73 13.13 5.09
C ALA A 52 4.85 14.58 5.64
N ARG A 53 5.03 15.57 4.76
CA ARG A 53 5.05 17.00 5.14
C ARG A 53 3.71 17.46 5.69
N HIS A 54 2.61 17.04 5.07
CA HIS A 54 1.27 17.39 5.51
C HIS A 54 0.97 16.80 6.90
N ASP A 55 1.25 15.52 7.10
CA ASP A 55 0.89 14.78 8.31
C ASP A 55 1.80 15.11 9.49
N LEU A 56 3.09 15.38 9.25
CA LEU A 56 4.08 15.59 10.31
C LEU A 56 4.45 17.06 10.52
N GLY A 57 4.09 17.97 9.59
CA GLY A 57 4.42 19.38 9.69
C GLY A 57 5.94 19.65 9.66
N PRO A 58 6.44 20.68 10.39
CA PRO A 58 7.83 21.14 10.27
C PRO A 58 8.92 20.08 10.56
N GLN A 59 8.65 19.09 11.40
CA GLN A 59 9.63 18.01 11.69
C GLN A 59 9.88 17.10 10.48
N ALA A 60 9.00 17.08 9.47
CA ALA A 60 9.18 16.29 8.26
C ALA A 60 10.47 16.67 7.53
N GLU A 61 10.84 17.95 7.50
CA GLU A 61 12.02 18.42 6.74
C GLU A 61 13.33 17.83 7.26
N GLU A 62 13.48 17.66 8.58
CA GLU A 62 14.67 17.00 9.14
C GLU A 62 14.63 15.49 8.91
N LEU A 63 13.45 14.86 9.07
CA LEU A 63 13.28 13.42 8.88
C LEU A 63 13.52 12.98 7.43
N LEU A 64 13.09 13.78 6.46
CA LEU A 64 13.21 13.52 5.02
C LEU A 64 14.64 13.68 4.48
N LYS A 65 15.60 14.15 5.30
CA LYS A 65 17.03 14.17 4.92
C LYS A 65 17.64 12.76 4.87
N GLY A 66 17.08 11.82 5.62
CA GLY A 66 17.49 10.41 5.61
C GLY A 66 16.70 9.60 4.59
N ARG A 67 16.93 8.28 4.58
CA ARG A 67 16.07 7.36 3.81
C ARG A 67 14.65 7.41 4.35
N PHE A 68 13.68 7.49 3.45
CA PHE A 68 12.26 7.56 3.74
C PHE A 68 11.53 6.46 2.99
N GLN A 69 10.66 5.73 3.69
CA GLN A 69 9.85 4.66 3.13
C GLN A 69 8.39 4.79 3.57
N VAL A 70 7.50 4.28 2.73
CA VAL A 70 6.11 4.02 3.11
C VAL A 70 5.85 2.52 3.01
N ILE A 71 5.53 1.91 4.15
CA ILE A 71 5.20 0.49 4.27
C ILE A 71 3.75 0.34 4.69
N HIS A 72 3.06 -0.60 4.06
CA HIS A 72 1.69 -0.95 4.38
C HIS A 72 1.68 -2.30 5.09
N ALA A 73 0.89 -2.42 6.14
CA ALA A 73 0.59 -3.68 6.80
C ALA A 73 -0.85 -4.05 6.53
N TRP A 74 -1.06 -5.09 5.72
CA TRP A 74 -2.36 -5.60 5.35
C TRP A 74 -2.64 -6.92 6.08
N ARG A 75 -3.83 -7.01 6.66
CA ARG A 75 -4.27 -8.16 7.43
C ARG A 75 -5.74 -8.48 7.10
N PRO A 76 -6.08 -9.72 6.74
CA PRO A 76 -7.47 -10.11 6.63
C PRO A 76 -8.10 -10.31 8.01
N LEU A 77 -9.41 -10.08 8.14
CA LEU A 77 -10.14 -10.31 9.41
C LEU A 77 -10.69 -11.74 9.54
N LYS A 78 -10.70 -12.49 8.45
CA LYS A 78 -11.08 -13.91 8.35
C LYS A 78 -10.34 -14.55 7.15
N PRO A 79 -10.28 -15.89 7.04
CA PRO A 79 -9.66 -16.55 5.88
C PRO A 79 -10.18 -15.99 4.55
N VAL A 80 -9.26 -15.69 3.63
CA VAL A 80 -9.58 -15.08 2.33
C VAL A 80 -9.57 -16.11 1.21
N TYR A 81 -10.74 -16.32 0.61
CA TYR A 81 -10.92 -17.14 -0.59
C TYR A 81 -11.36 -16.28 -1.78
N LYS A 82 -12.40 -15.46 -1.58
CA LYS A 82 -12.89 -14.51 -2.59
C LYS A 82 -12.07 -13.23 -2.59
N ASP A 83 -11.86 -12.66 -3.78
CA ASP A 83 -11.08 -11.44 -4.02
C ASP A 83 -9.70 -11.42 -3.30
N PRO A 84 -8.80 -12.40 -3.48
CA PRO A 84 -7.53 -12.44 -2.74
C PRO A 84 -6.66 -11.20 -2.98
N PHE A 85 -5.81 -10.85 -2.01
CA PHE A 85 -4.86 -9.75 -2.15
C PHE A 85 -3.59 -10.23 -2.84
N ALA A 86 -3.26 -9.61 -3.98
CA ALA A 86 -2.09 -9.91 -4.78
C ALA A 86 -1.14 -8.71 -4.84
N VAL A 87 0.16 -9.01 -4.78
CA VAL A 87 1.26 -8.05 -4.91
C VAL A 87 2.12 -8.42 -6.11
N ALA A 88 2.56 -7.42 -6.87
CA ALA A 88 3.48 -7.61 -7.99
C ALA A 88 4.92 -7.81 -7.50
N ASP A 89 5.73 -8.58 -8.23
CA ASP A 89 7.19 -8.45 -8.14
C ASP A 89 7.60 -7.12 -8.76
N ALA A 90 8.21 -6.24 -7.96
CA ALA A 90 8.61 -4.90 -8.40
C ALA A 90 9.58 -4.92 -9.59
N ARG A 91 10.32 -6.02 -9.81
CA ARG A 91 11.23 -6.18 -10.96
C ARG A 91 10.51 -6.53 -12.25
N SER A 92 9.25 -6.96 -12.15
CA SER A 92 8.43 -7.38 -13.29
C SER A 92 7.56 -6.28 -13.85
N VAL A 93 7.42 -5.15 -13.14
CA VAL A 93 6.62 -4.00 -13.56
C VAL A 93 7.58 -2.88 -13.95
N ALA A 94 7.60 -2.53 -15.22
CA ALA A 94 8.45 -1.46 -15.73
C ALA A 94 7.85 -0.08 -15.40
N ASP A 95 8.68 0.96 -15.38
CA ASP A 95 8.22 2.31 -15.07
C ASP A 95 7.28 2.84 -16.18
N GLU A 96 7.45 2.38 -17.42
CA GLU A 96 6.62 2.71 -18.58
C GLU A 96 5.20 2.15 -18.46
N ASP A 97 4.99 1.13 -17.62
CA ASP A 97 3.66 0.57 -17.36
C ASP A 97 2.87 1.40 -16.34
N LEU A 98 3.49 2.42 -15.73
CA LEU A 98 2.88 3.23 -14.69
C LEU A 98 2.21 4.48 -15.25
N VAL A 99 0.91 4.58 -15.01
CA VAL A 99 0.08 5.71 -15.42
C VAL A 99 -0.19 6.60 -14.22
N HIS A 100 0.47 7.75 -14.17
CA HIS A 100 0.23 8.76 -13.15
C HIS A 100 -1.24 9.16 -13.13
N THR A 101 -1.89 9.02 -11.97
CA THR A 101 -3.32 9.27 -11.81
C THR A 101 -3.52 10.23 -10.65
N GLU A 102 -4.04 11.42 -10.94
CA GLU A 102 -4.41 12.39 -9.90
C GLU A 102 -5.65 11.93 -9.14
N VAL A 103 -5.62 12.10 -7.81
CA VAL A 103 -6.76 11.86 -6.92
C VAL A 103 -7.12 13.19 -6.28
N VAL A 104 -8.33 13.68 -6.54
CA VAL A 104 -8.81 14.96 -6.00
C VAL A 104 -9.60 14.71 -4.72
N PHE A 105 -9.06 15.15 -3.59
CA PHE A 105 -9.77 15.21 -2.31
C PHE A 105 -10.30 16.63 -2.07
N PRO A 106 -11.33 16.82 -1.21
CA PRO A 106 -11.84 18.15 -0.90
C PRO A 106 -10.78 19.13 -0.37
N SER A 107 -9.78 18.63 0.38
CA SER A 107 -8.76 19.44 1.05
C SER A 107 -7.39 19.44 0.36
N ARG A 108 -7.15 18.52 -0.59
CA ARG A 108 -5.85 18.39 -1.27
C ARG A 108 -5.97 17.63 -2.58
N LYS A 109 -4.99 17.81 -3.47
CA LYS A 109 -4.72 16.86 -4.54
C LYS A 109 -3.71 15.83 -4.05
N GLY A 110 -3.93 14.58 -4.38
CA GLY A 110 -2.94 13.53 -4.27
C GLY A 110 -2.69 12.87 -5.61
N SER A 111 -1.78 11.91 -5.65
CA SER A 111 -1.51 11.14 -6.87
C SER A 111 -1.09 9.71 -6.57
N THR A 112 -1.52 8.82 -7.46
CA THR A 112 -1.29 7.37 -7.43
C THR A 112 -0.71 6.94 -8.79
N PHE A 113 -0.31 5.68 -8.91
CA PHE A 113 -0.11 5.06 -10.22
C PHE A 113 -1.18 4.01 -10.45
N ASN A 114 -1.86 4.08 -11.60
CA ASN A 114 -2.49 2.91 -12.19
C ASN A 114 -1.44 2.16 -13.03
N VAL A 115 -1.71 0.90 -13.34
CA VAL A 115 -0.76 0.05 -14.08
C VAL A 115 -1.42 -0.49 -15.34
N THR A 116 -0.77 -0.30 -16.50
CA THR A 116 -1.20 -0.90 -17.77
C THR A 116 -0.97 -2.41 -17.77
N ALA A 117 -1.66 -3.15 -18.62
CA ALA A 117 -1.46 -4.59 -18.71
C ALA A 117 -0.15 -4.93 -19.45
N SER A 118 0.61 -5.88 -18.90
CA SER A 118 1.80 -6.44 -19.56
C SER A 118 1.94 -7.93 -19.26
N PRO A 119 2.30 -8.77 -20.24
CA PRO A 119 2.52 -10.19 -20.03
C PRO A 119 3.75 -10.48 -19.15
N ASN A 120 4.61 -9.50 -18.93
CA ASN A 120 5.80 -9.63 -18.09
C ASN A 120 5.47 -9.51 -16.60
N HIS A 121 4.31 -8.96 -16.23
CA HIS A 121 3.93 -8.74 -14.85
C HIS A 121 3.78 -10.06 -14.10
N ARG A 122 4.40 -10.15 -12.93
CA ARG A 122 4.35 -11.33 -12.06
C ARG A 122 3.68 -10.96 -10.76
N PHE A 123 2.47 -11.48 -10.55
CA PHE A 123 1.73 -11.31 -9.31
C PHE A 123 1.80 -12.55 -8.43
N TYR A 124 1.85 -12.31 -7.12
CA TYR A 124 1.84 -13.35 -6.10
C TYR A 124 0.75 -13.05 -5.10
N PHE A 125 0.07 -14.09 -4.66
CA PHE A 125 -0.95 -14.02 -3.61
C PHE A 125 -0.89 -15.27 -2.76
N ARG A 126 -1.54 -15.23 -1.60
CA ARG A 126 -1.66 -16.39 -0.71
C ARG A 126 -3.10 -16.86 -0.68
N TYR A 127 -3.34 -18.04 -1.23
CA TYR A 127 -4.64 -18.70 -1.12
C TYR A 127 -4.99 -18.98 0.34
N GLY A 128 -6.23 -18.68 0.75
CA GLY A 128 -6.71 -18.96 2.10
C GLY A 128 -5.98 -18.18 3.20
N GLN A 129 -5.42 -16.99 2.90
CA GLN A 129 -4.66 -16.23 3.90
C GLN A 129 -5.52 -15.96 5.15
N THR A 130 -5.03 -16.42 6.31
CA THR A 130 -5.70 -16.26 7.61
C THR A 130 -5.24 -14.97 8.30
N PRO A 131 -5.99 -14.48 9.31
CA PRO A 131 -5.64 -13.28 10.08
C PRO A 131 -4.33 -13.35 10.85
N ASP A 132 -3.74 -14.53 10.99
CA ASP A 132 -2.48 -14.77 11.71
C ASP A 132 -1.26 -14.32 10.89
N ILE A 133 -1.43 -14.08 9.59
CA ILE A 133 -0.36 -13.69 8.69
C ILE A 133 -0.66 -12.29 8.14
N VAL A 134 0.21 -11.35 8.52
CA VAL A 134 0.21 -9.97 8.03
C VAL A 134 1.11 -9.88 6.81
N THR A 135 0.60 -9.31 5.72
CA THR A 135 1.39 -9.00 4.53
C THR A 135 1.94 -7.59 4.67
N LEU A 136 3.27 -7.46 4.66
CA LEU A 136 3.93 -6.17 4.53
C LEU A 136 4.31 -5.94 3.07
N PHE A 137 3.98 -4.77 2.54
CA PHE A 137 4.41 -4.36 1.20
C PHE A 137 4.81 -2.89 1.19
N LYS A 138 5.64 -2.52 0.23
CA LYS A 138 6.24 -1.18 0.14
C LYS A 138 5.57 -0.37 -0.96
N SER A 139 4.96 0.75 -0.61
CA SER A 139 4.38 1.68 -1.57
C SER A 139 5.38 2.76 -2.01
N TYR A 140 6.38 3.08 -1.19
CA TYR A 140 7.44 4.04 -1.53
C TYR A 140 8.80 3.72 -0.86
N ASP A 141 9.90 4.00 -1.58
CA ASP A 141 11.27 4.10 -1.05
C ASP A 141 12.03 5.26 -1.73
N SER A 142 12.68 6.12 -0.94
CA SER A 142 13.55 7.15 -1.48
C SER A 142 14.89 6.61 -1.97
N GLU A 143 15.30 5.42 -1.52
CA GLU A 143 16.54 4.78 -2.00
C GLU A 143 16.40 4.29 -3.45
N VAL A 144 17.43 4.54 -4.25
CA VAL A 144 17.52 4.08 -5.65
C VAL A 144 18.18 2.70 -5.71
N GLY A 145 17.82 1.88 -6.71
CA GLY A 145 18.39 0.54 -6.90
C GLY A 145 17.71 -0.56 -6.07
N VAL A 146 16.68 -0.22 -5.30
CA VAL A 146 15.81 -1.16 -4.59
C VAL A 146 14.41 -1.19 -5.18
N ALA A 147 13.57 -2.14 -4.74
CA ALA A 147 12.13 -2.07 -5.00
C ALA A 147 11.57 -0.80 -4.33
N ARG A 148 11.16 0.19 -5.15
CA ARG A 148 10.68 1.51 -4.67
C ARG A 148 9.18 1.61 -4.52
N ARG A 149 8.43 0.68 -5.11
CA ARG A 149 6.97 0.65 -5.11
C ARG A 149 6.51 -0.77 -5.36
N ASN A 150 5.26 -1.05 -5.04
CA ASN A 150 4.66 -2.37 -5.18
C ASN A 150 3.25 -2.22 -5.72
N PRO A 151 3.06 -2.38 -7.03
CA PRO A 151 1.73 -2.53 -7.60
C PRO A 151 1.00 -3.71 -6.97
N HIS A 152 -0.27 -3.52 -6.65
CA HIS A 152 -1.07 -4.53 -5.99
C HIS A 152 -2.54 -4.38 -6.38
N SER A 153 -3.30 -5.45 -6.15
CA SER A 153 -4.72 -5.49 -6.46
C SER A 153 -5.42 -6.62 -5.71
N ALA A 154 -6.74 -6.55 -5.65
CA ALA A 154 -7.57 -7.74 -5.55
C ALA A 154 -7.84 -8.32 -6.94
N PHE A 155 -8.15 -9.61 -7.04
CA PHE A 155 -8.55 -10.19 -8.32
C PHE A 155 -9.70 -11.17 -8.13
N VAL A 156 -10.53 -11.30 -9.17
CA VAL A 156 -11.61 -12.28 -9.18
C VAL A 156 -11.05 -13.64 -9.58
N ASP A 157 -11.16 -14.62 -8.69
CA ASP A 157 -10.98 -16.03 -9.02
C ASP A 157 -12.36 -16.64 -9.28
N PRO A 158 -12.67 -17.07 -10.52
CA PRO A 158 -13.96 -17.68 -10.86
C PRO A 158 -14.34 -18.87 -10.00
N THR A 159 -13.38 -19.55 -9.39
CA THR A 159 -13.61 -20.75 -8.56
C THR A 159 -14.03 -20.43 -7.12
N THR A 160 -13.93 -19.16 -6.69
CA THR A 160 -14.20 -18.73 -5.31
C THR A 160 -15.25 -17.61 -5.23
N VAL A 161 -15.95 -17.30 -6.32
CA VAL A 161 -16.95 -16.22 -6.37
C VAL A 161 -18.11 -16.41 -5.39
N ASP A 162 -18.46 -17.66 -5.10
CA ASP A 162 -19.51 -18.06 -4.16
C ASP A 162 -19.01 -18.18 -2.71
N CYS A 163 -17.70 -18.00 -2.47
CA CYS A 163 -17.15 -17.95 -1.12
C CYS A 163 -17.55 -16.64 -0.42
N SER A 164 -17.38 -16.63 0.91
CA SER A 164 -17.67 -15.44 1.71
C SER A 164 -16.81 -14.26 1.28
N ASP A 165 -17.45 -13.09 1.19
CA ASP A 165 -16.81 -11.81 0.92
C ASP A 165 -15.61 -11.53 1.83
N ARG A 166 -14.51 -11.04 1.23
CA ARG A 166 -13.30 -10.64 1.96
C ARG A 166 -13.55 -9.42 2.83
N GLU A 167 -13.01 -9.47 4.04
CA GLU A 167 -12.90 -8.31 4.93
C GLU A 167 -11.45 -8.17 5.40
N SER A 168 -10.89 -6.97 5.31
CA SER A 168 -9.47 -6.74 5.58
C SER A 168 -9.20 -5.35 6.12
N PHE A 169 -8.16 -5.25 6.95
CA PHE A 169 -7.65 -4.01 7.49
C PHE A 169 -6.26 -3.72 6.95
N GLU A 170 -5.99 -2.46 6.65
CA GLU A 170 -4.68 -1.96 6.25
C GLU A 170 -4.31 -0.77 7.14
N ILE A 171 -3.04 -0.71 7.57
CA ILE A 171 -2.46 0.48 8.17
C ILE A 171 -1.17 0.84 7.45
N ARG A 172 -0.92 2.13 7.28
CA ARG A 172 0.26 2.65 6.60
C ARG A 172 1.22 3.23 7.61
N ALA A 173 2.50 3.15 7.29
CA ALA A 173 3.56 3.62 8.15
C ALA A 173 4.60 4.41 7.34
N TYR A 174 4.88 5.63 7.79
CA TYR A 174 6.06 6.39 7.40
C TYR A 174 7.25 5.87 8.21
N LEU A 175 8.30 5.43 7.53
CA LEU A 175 9.54 4.95 8.13
C LEU A 175 10.68 5.90 7.74
N PHE A 176 11.31 6.52 8.73
CA PHE A 176 12.47 7.37 8.54
C PHE A 176 13.70 6.74 9.18
N HIS A 177 14.80 6.74 8.43
CA HIS A 177 16.10 6.22 8.82
C HIS A 177 17.05 7.39 9.10
N GLU A 178 18.08 7.16 9.91
CA GLU A 178 19.12 8.17 10.10
C GLU A 178 19.84 8.45 8.77
N SER A 179 20.18 9.72 8.54
CA SER A 179 21.13 10.09 7.50
C SER A 179 22.46 9.38 7.81
N GLN A 180 22.98 8.63 6.85
CA GLN A 180 24.35 8.10 6.95
C GLN A 180 25.37 9.22 6.78
#